data_AF-A0A835EV51-F1
#
_entry.id   AF-A0A835EV51-F1
#
_cell.length_a   1.000
_cell.length_b   1.000
_cell.length_c   1.000
_cell.angle_alpha   90.00
_cell.angle_beta   90.00
_cell.angle_gamma   90.00
#
_symmetry.space_group_name_H-M   'P 1'
#
loop_
_entity.id
_entity.type
_entity.pdbx_description
1 polymer ?
#
loop_
_entity_poly.entity_id
_entity_poly.type
_entity_poly.pdbx_seq_one_letter_code
_entity_poly.pdbx_strand_id
1 'polypeptide(L)'
;MQTVQVEAIAARTPPLTSAEVVNKVLSQDSSNDTFLKNAGIAECSSRSRSYGETALRSQLAAEKECSAALQEQMDVLKKDNERTKSEFLMLKLQQEQVWRMLSNNHSVIGVTREP
;
A
#
# COMPACT_ATOMS: atom_id res chain seq x y z
N MET A 1 61.12 -15.27 -56.80
CA MET A 1 59.69 -15.17 -56.46
C MET A 1 59.46 -15.93 -55.15
N GLN A 2 58.46 -15.47 -54.37
CA GLN A 2 57.93 -15.88 -53.05
C GLN A 2 58.27 -17.32 -52.58
N THR A 3 58.39 -17.61 -51.27
CA THR A 3 57.28 -17.66 -50.31
C THR A 3 57.72 -17.46 -48.85
N VAL A 4 57.11 -16.50 -48.16
CA VAL A 4 57.19 -16.40 -46.68
C VAL A 4 56.03 -17.23 -46.12
N GLN A 5 56.35 -18.26 -45.35
CA GLN A 5 55.35 -19.06 -44.64
C GLN A 5 54.82 -18.24 -43.47
N VAL A 6 53.53 -17.90 -43.52
CA VAL A 6 52.82 -17.30 -42.40
C VAL A 6 52.42 -18.43 -41.46
N GLU A 7 53.16 -18.53 -40.36
CA GLU A 7 52.87 -19.43 -39.26
C GLU A 7 51.46 -19.13 -38.72
N ALA A 8 50.60 -20.16 -38.73
CA ALA A 8 49.21 -20.07 -38.31
C ALA A 8 49.16 -19.77 -36.81
N ILE A 9 48.81 -18.54 -36.47
CA ILE A 9 48.61 -18.09 -35.10
C ILE A 9 47.48 -18.92 -34.49
N ALA A 10 47.86 -19.76 -33.53
CA ALA A 10 46.98 -20.60 -32.73
C ALA A 10 45.74 -19.83 -32.23
N ALA A 11 44.61 -20.53 -32.24
CA ALA A 11 43.28 -20.11 -31.80
C ALA A 11 43.31 -18.94 -30.79
N ARG A 12 43.12 -17.72 -31.31
CA ARG A 12 42.96 -16.53 -30.49
C ARG A 12 41.62 -16.65 -29.77
N THR A 13 41.67 -16.92 -28.47
CA THR A 13 40.61 -16.46 -27.57
C THR A 13 40.32 -14.99 -27.90
N PRO A 14 39.04 -14.58 -27.99
CA PRO A 14 38.71 -13.20 -28.27
C PRO A 14 39.45 -12.30 -27.25
N PRO A 15 40.04 -11.17 -27.70
CA PRO A 15 40.68 -10.26 -26.77
C PRO A 15 39.65 -9.85 -25.72
N LEU A 16 40.03 -10.04 -24.45
CA LEU A 16 39.18 -9.69 -23.31
C LEU A 16 38.71 -8.25 -23.49
N THR A 17 37.41 -8.05 -23.30
CA THR A 17 36.81 -6.72 -23.31
C THR A 17 37.40 -5.90 -22.16
N SER A 18 37.40 -4.57 -22.29
CA SER A 18 37.88 -3.69 -21.22
C SER A 18 37.19 -3.97 -19.88
N ALA A 19 35.90 -4.33 -19.91
CA ALA A 19 35.15 -4.72 -18.71
C ALA A 19 35.68 -6.02 -18.08
N GLU A 20 35.99 -7.04 -18.89
CA GLU A 20 36.55 -8.31 -18.40
C GLU A 20 37.98 -8.15 -17.85
N VAL A 21 38.80 -7.31 -18.50
CA VAL A 21 40.15 -6.97 -18.00
C VAL A 21 40.05 -6.27 -16.66
N VAL A 22 39.18 -5.25 -16.55
CA VAL A 22 38.95 -4.53 -15.30
C VAL A 22 38.42 -5.49 -14.23
N ASN A 23 37.44 -6.34 -14.53
CA ASN A 23 36.90 -7.29 -13.56
C ASN A 23 37.96 -8.29 -13.06
N LYS A 24 38.84 -8.76 -13.95
CA LYS A 24 39.91 -9.69 -13.60
C LYS A 24 40.97 -9.03 -12.71
N VAL A 25 41.35 -7.78 -13.01
CA VAL A 25 42.26 -6.98 -12.18
C VAL A 25 41.63 -6.68 -10.82
N LEU A 26 40.34 -6.32 -10.81
CA LEU A 26 39.57 -6.07 -9.59
C LEU A 26 39.41 -7.33 -8.72
N SER A 27 39.36 -8.51 -9.33
CA SER A 27 39.25 -9.80 -8.62
C SER A 27 40.59 -10.35 -8.11
N GLN A 28 41.72 -9.92 -8.68
CA GLN A 28 43.05 -10.45 -8.33
C GLN A 28 43.71 -9.70 -7.17
N ASP A 29 43.52 -8.39 -7.05
CA ASP A 29 44.13 -7.63 -5.96
C ASP A 29 43.18 -7.54 -4.76
N SER A 30 43.56 -8.19 -3.66
CA SER A 30 42.88 -8.02 -2.36
C SER A 30 42.99 -6.59 -1.81
N SER A 31 43.74 -5.71 -2.47
CA SER A 31 43.93 -4.29 -2.13
C SER A 31 42.99 -3.35 -2.90
N ASN A 32 42.14 -3.88 -3.79
CA ASN A 32 41.20 -3.08 -4.59
C ASN A 32 40.16 -2.32 -3.76
N ASP A 33 39.87 -2.78 -2.55
CA ASP A 33 39.02 -2.06 -1.60
C ASP A 33 39.59 -0.65 -1.30
N THR A 34 40.91 -0.54 -1.17
CA THR A 34 41.59 0.75 -0.99
C THR A 34 41.55 1.62 -2.25
N PHE A 35 41.72 1.04 -3.44
CA PHE A 35 41.69 1.79 -4.71
C PHE A 35 40.29 2.37 -4.97
N LEU A 36 39.25 1.54 -4.83
CA LEU A 36 37.86 1.95 -4.99
C LEU A 36 37.47 2.98 -3.92
N LYS A 37 37.92 2.82 -2.68
CA LYS A 37 37.73 3.81 -1.60
C LYS A 37 38.42 5.14 -1.91
N ASN A 38 39.64 5.13 -2.44
CA ASN A 38 40.37 6.33 -2.83
C ASN A 38 39.75 7.03 -4.05
N ALA A 39 39.14 6.26 -4.96
CA ALA A 39 38.38 6.78 -6.09
C ALA A 39 36.98 7.29 -5.70
N GLY A 40 36.58 7.17 -4.43
CA GLY A 40 35.23 7.50 -3.95
C GLY A 40 34.14 6.52 -4.42
N ILE A 41 34.55 5.41 -5.04
CA ILE A 41 33.70 4.32 -5.55
C ILE A 41 33.58 3.24 -4.47
N ALA A 42 33.50 3.63 -3.20
CA ALA A 42 33.15 2.69 -2.16
C ALA A 42 31.72 2.21 -2.44
N GLU A 43 31.52 0.90 -2.58
CA GLU A 43 30.18 0.33 -2.59
C GLU A 43 29.50 0.74 -1.29
N CYS A 44 28.61 1.72 -1.37
CA CYS A 44 27.68 2.07 -0.30
C CYS A 44 26.62 0.96 -0.14
N SER A 45 27.01 -0.31 -0.16
CA SER A 45 26.09 -1.44 -0.02
C SER A 45 25.96 -1.85 1.44
N SER A 46 25.55 -0.89 2.27
CA SER A 46 24.75 -1.12 3.48
C SER A 46 24.59 0.24 4.16
N ARG A 47 23.69 1.08 3.63
CA ARG A 47 23.20 2.20 4.42
C ARG A 47 22.42 1.58 5.58
N SER A 48 23.05 1.43 6.73
CA SER A 48 22.35 1.07 7.97
C SER A 48 21.19 2.04 8.09
N ARG A 49 19.96 1.52 8.26
CA ARG A 49 18.78 2.37 8.40
C ARG A 49 19.08 3.37 9.51
N SER A 50 19.00 4.65 9.18
CA SER A 50 19.22 5.67 10.19
C SER A 50 18.13 5.53 11.25
N TYR A 51 18.45 5.87 12.50
CA TYR A 51 17.47 5.86 13.59
C TYR A 51 16.19 6.64 13.23
N GLY A 52 16.33 7.74 12.47
CA GLY A 52 15.21 8.51 11.95
C GLY A 52 14.33 7.74 10.95
N GLU A 53 14.93 6.96 10.06
CA GLU A 53 14.18 6.14 9.09
C GLU A 53 13.37 5.03 9.79
N THR A 54 13.94 4.43 10.85
CA THR A 54 13.21 3.43 11.64
C THR A 54 12.06 4.05 12.44
N ALA A 55 12.28 5.23 13.03
CA ALA A 55 11.25 5.95 13.79
C ALA A 55 10.07 6.35 12.88
N LEU A 56 10.36 6.91 11.70
CA LEU A 56 9.33 7.29 10.72
C LEU A 56 8.51 6.09 10.23
N ARG A 57 9.15 4.94 9.99
CA ARG A 57 8.42 3.72 9.61
C ARG A 57 7.53 3.20 10.73
N SER A 58 8.01 3.25 11.97
CA SER A 58 7.20 2.86 13.14
C SER A 58 5.97 3.76 13.28
N GLN A 59 6.17 5.08 13.16
CA GLN A 59 5.07 6.05 13.20
C GLN A 59 4.04 5.81 12.08
N LEU A 60 4.51 5.56 10.86
CA LEU A 60 3.63 5.25 9.73
C LEU A 60 2.84 3.96 9.95
N ALA A 61 3.45 2.93 10.56
CA ALA A 61 2.75 1.69 10.88
C ALA A 61 1.64 1.93 11.92
N ALA A 62 1.97 2.63 13.00
CA ALA A 62 1.01 2.99 14.04
C ALA A 62 -0.14 3.86 13.49
N GLU A 63 0.15 4.82 12.62
CA GLU A 63 -0.86 5.65 11.97
C GLU A 63 -1.81 4.83 11.09
N LYS A 64 -1.26 3.87 10.31
CA LYS A 64 -2.08 2.97 9.49
C LYS A 64 -3.00 2.09 10.33
N GLU A 65 -2.51 1.55 11.44
CA GLU A 65 -3.31 0.75 12.36
C GLU A 65 -4.42 1.59 13.00
N CYS A 66 -4.10 2.78 13.49
CA CYS A 66 -5.09 3.72 14.03
C CYS A 66 -6.13 4.13 12.98
N SER A 67 -5.70 4.40 11.75
CA SER A 67 -6.59 4.78 10.65
C SER A 67 -7.53 3.63 10.28
N ALA A 68 -7.04 2.39 10.24
CA ALA A 68 -7.88 1.22 10.00
C ALA A 68 -8.92 1.02 11.10
N ALA A 69 -8.52 1.15 12.37
CA ALA A 69 -9.43 1.05 13.50
C ALA A 69 -10.50 2.15 13.50
N LEU A 70 -10.13 3.37 13.09
CA LEU A 70 -11.08 4.49 12.97
C LEU A 70 -12.08 4.25 11.83
N GLN A 71 -11.61 3.72 10.70
CA GLN A 71 -12.47 3.39 9.57
C GLN A 71 -13.50 2.32 9.94
N GLU A 72 -13.09 1.27 10.67
CA GLU A 72 -13.99 0.23 11.16
C GLU A 72 -15.09 0.81 12.07
N GLN A 73 -14.73 1.69 13.01
CA GLN A 73 -15.70 2.38 13.87
C GLN A 73 -16.70 3.24 13.06
N MET A 74 -16.22 3.95 12.04
CA MET A 74 -17.08 4.73 11.15
C MET A 74 -18.07 3.85 10.39
N ASP A 75 -17.64 2.67 9.94
CA ASP A 75 -18.52 1.74 9.23
C ASP A 75 -19.58 1.14 10.15
N VAL A 76 -19.23 0.83 11.40
CA VAL A 76 -20.20 0.39 12.42
C VAL A 76 -21.22 1.49 12.70
N LEU A 77 -20.77 2.70 13.01
CA LEU A 77 -21.66 3.84 13.30
C LEU A 77 -22.58 4.16 12.12
N LYS A 78 -22.09 4.04 10.88
CA LYS A 78 -22.91 4.25 9.68
C LYS A 78 -24.03 3.21 9.59
N LYS A 79 -23.73 1.94 9.83
CA LYS A 79 -24.75 0.86 9.83
C LYS A 79 -25.79 1.09 10.93
N ASP A 80 -25.35 1.44 12.13
CA ASP A 80 -26.26 1.71 13.25
C ASP A 80 -27.15 2.92 13.00
N ASN A 81 -26.61 3.96 12.36
CA ASN A 81 -27.39 5.13 11.96
C ASN A 81 -28.47 4.78 10.93
N GLU A 82 -28.13 4.02 9.88
CA GLU A 82 -29.13 3.59 8.88
C GLU A 82 -30.22 2.71 9.51
N ARG A 83 -29.84 1.82 10.44
CA ARG A 83 -30.81 1.01 11.20
C ARG A 83 -31.74 1.90 12.02
N THR A 84 -31.18 2.80 12.81
CA THR A 84 -31.94 3.74 13.67
C THR A 84 -32.90 4.57 12.83
N LYS A 85 -32.45 5.05 11.67
CA LYS A 85 -33.28 5.81 10.73
C LYS A 85 -34.44 4.97 10.18
N SER A 86 -34.19 3.71 9.84
CA SER A 86 -35.24 2.78 9.39
C SER A 86 -36.28 2.52 10.50
N GLU A 87 -35.82 2.24 11.72
CA GLU A 87 -36.70 2.03 12.87
C GLU A 87 -37.55 3.28 13.17
N PHE A 88 -36.95 4.46 13.09
CA PHE A 88 -37.66 5.73 13.24
C PHE A 88 -38.75 5.93 12.17
N LEU A 89 -38.46 5.62 10.90
CA LEU A 89 -39.43 5.72 9.82
C LEU A 89 -40.61 4.75 10.01
N MET A 90 -40.33 3.51 10.44
CA MET A 90 -41.38 2.53 10.74
C MET A 90 -42.27 3.01 11.89
N LEU A 91 -41.67 3.54 12.96
CA LEU A 91 -42.42 4.07 14.10
C LEU A 91 -43.31 5.24 13.69
N LYS A 92 -42.78 6.15 12.85
CA LYS A 92 -43.55 7.29 12.32
C LYS A 92 -44.75 6.82 11.50
N LEU A 93 -44.56 5.82 10.64
CA LEU A 93 -45.65 5.24 9.86
C LEU A 93 -46.72 4.60 10.75
N GLN A 94 -46.30 3.85 11.77
CA GLN A 94 -47.22 3.24 12.73
C GLN A 94 -48.04 4.30 13.48
N GLN A 95 -47.38 5.37 13.94
CA GLN A 95 -48.07 6.49 14.59
C GLN A 95 -49.15 7.09 13.67
N GLU A 96 -48.84 7.34 12.41
CA GLU A 96 -49.79 7.89 11.44
C GLU A 96 -50.97 6.94 11.19
N GLN A 97 -50.73 5.63 11.13
CA GLN A 97 -51.79 4.63 11.01
C GLN A 97 -52.72 4.65 12.22
N VAL A 98 -52.17 4.68 13.44
CA VAL A 98 -52.98 4.78 14.67
C VAL A 98 -53.83 6.04 14.66
N TRP A 99 -53.24 7.18 14.27
CA TRP A 99 -53.97 8.44 14.16
C TRP A 99 -55.13 8.37 13.16
N ARG A 100 -54.90 7.77 11.99
CA ARG A 100 -55.97 7.53 10.99
C ARG A 100 -57.09 6.66 11.54
N MET A 101 -56.77 5.57 12.24
CA MET A 101 -57.80 4.71 12.83
C MET A 101 -58.64 5.45 13.88
N LEU A 102 -58.01 6.23 14.76
CA LEU A 102 -58.72 7.02 15.77
C LEU A 102 -59.64 8.07 15.14
N SER A 103 -59.16 8.77 14.11
CA SER A 103 -59.96 9.78 13.40
C SER A 103 -61.15 9.15 12.67
N ASN A 104 -60.94 8.02 11.99
CA ASN A 104 -62.02 7.31 11.30
C ASN A 104 -63.06 6.75 12.28
N ASN A 105 -62.63 6.21 13.43
CA ASN A 105 -63.54 5.73 14.47
C ASN A 105 -64.39 6.86 15.08
N HIS A 106 -63.81 8.04 15.32
CA HIS A 106 -64.58 9.20 15.77
C HIS A 106 -65.63 9.64 14.73
N SER A 107 -65.30 9.59 13.44
CA SER A 107 -66.26 9.88 12.37
C SER A 107 -67.42 8.87 12.31
N VAL A 108 -67.18 7.58 12.59
CA VAL A 108 -68.22 6.55 12.57
C VAL A 108 -69.17 6.67 13.76
N ILE A 109 -68.65 6.97 14.96
CA ILE A 109 -69.45 7.12 16.18
C ILE A 109 -70.35 8.37 16.11
N GLY A 110 -69.91 9.43 15.44
CA GLY A 110 -70.69 10.66 15.24
C GLY A 110 -71.90 10.52 14.32
N VAL A 111 -71.92 9.52 13.43
CA VAL A 111 -73.03 9.28 12.47
C VAL A 111 -74.12 8.37 13.06
N THR A 112 -73.80 7.59 14.09
CA THR A 112 -74.74 6.63 14.71
C THR A 112 -75.56 7.18 15.89
N ARG A 113 -75.52 8.49 16.14
CA ARG A 113 -76.22 9.11 17.28
C ARG A 113 -77.15 10.24 16.81
N GLU A 114 -78.18 9.89 16.05
CA GLU A 114 -79.40 10.69 15.95
C GLU A 114 -80.62 9.83 16.33
N PRO A 115 -81.39 10.22 17.36
CA PRO A 115 -82.81 9.90 17.47
C PRO A 115 -83.68 10.92 16.72
#